data_AF-A0A2M8Q1G1-F1
#
_entry.id   AF-A0A2M8Q1G1-F1
#
_cell.length_a   1.000
_cell.length_b   1.000
_cell.length_c   1.000
_cell.angle_alpha   90.00
_cell.angle_beta   90.00
_cell.angle_gamma   90.00
#
_symmetry.space_group_name_H-M   'P 1'
#
loop_
_entity.id
_entity.type
_entity.pdbx_description
1 polymer ?
#
loop_
_entity_poly.entity_id
_entity_poly.type
_entity_poly.pdbx_seq_one_letter_code
_entity_poly.pdbx_strand_id
1 'polypeptide(L)' 'MSKHNTRALWRVAGQHYAGRGRIVNDDEEYTLAHAIWTLMDEKYQWSNGLIVELCPDQSN' A
#
# COMPACT_ATOMS: atom_id res chain seq x y z
N MET A 1 -9.85 -2.40 -19.85
CA MET A 1 -9.18 -2.24 -18.54
C MET A 1 -8.49 -3.53 -18.19
N SER A 2 -7.15 -3.53 -18.14
CA SER A 2 -6.34 -4.72 -17.86
C SER A 2 -6.65 -5.25 -16.46
N LYS A 3 -7.06 -6.53 -16.38
CA LYS A 3 -7.23 -7.26 -15.11
C LYS A 3 -5.84 -7.55 -14.53
N HIS A 4 -5.20 -6.56 -13.92
CA HIS A 4 -4.01 -6.80 -13.12
C HIS A 4 -4.41 -7.70 -11.95
N ASN A 5 -3.78 -8.87 -11.85
CA ASN A 5 -3.99 -9.78 -10.73
C ASN A 5 -3.45 -9.11 -9.47
N THR A 6 -4.35 -8.64 -8.60
CA THR A 6 -4.01 -7.91 -7.38
C THR A 6 -3.56 -8.83 -6.25
N ARG A 7 -3.58 -10.16 -6.42
CA ARG A 7 -3.15 -11.08 -5.35
C ARG A 7 -1.68 -10.91 -5.02
N ALA A 8 -1.40 -10.74 -3.74
CA ALA A 8 -0.06 -10.60 -3.21
C ALA A 8 0.14 -11.50 -1.99
N LEU A 9 1.40 -11.92 -1.80
CA LEU A 9 1.88 -12.59 -0.61
C LEU A 9 2.98 -11.70 -0.02
N TRP A 10 2.94 -11.43 1.28
CA TRP A 10 3.96 -10.63 1.96
C TRP A 10 4.31 -11.22 3.32
N ARG A 11 5.48 -10.81 3.83
CA ARG A 11 6.00 -11.26 5.11
C ARG A 11 6.38 -10.07 5.99
N VAL A 12 5.82 -10.01 7.18
CA VAL A 12 6.11 -8.99 8.19
C VAL A 12 6.50 -9.69 9.48
N ALA A 13 7.69 -9.38 10.01
CA ALA A 13 8.21 -9.98 11.25
C ALA A 13 8.11 -11.53 11.29
N GLY A 14 8.35 -12.20 10.16
CA GLY A 14 8.28 -13.65 10.05
C GLY A 14 6.87 -14.23 9.83
N GLN A 15 5.81 -13.44 10.01
CA GLN A 15 4.43 -13.85 9.72
C GLN A 15 4.11 -13.67 8.23
N HIS A 16 3.44 -14.66 7.65
CA HIS A 16 3.03 -14.64 6.25
C HIS A 16 1.58 -14.18 6.13
N TYR A 17 1.32 -13.33 5.15
CA TYR A 17 0.00 -12.81 4.83
C TYR A 17 -0.29 -13.05 3.35
N ALA A 18 -1.55 -13.35 3.06
CA ALA A 18 -2.09 -13.39 1.71
C ALA A 18 -3.21 -12.36 1.60
N GLY A 19 -3.35 -11.76 0.43
CA GLY A 19 -4.42 -10.79 0.20
C GLY A 19 -4.27 -10.11 -1.14
N ARG A 20 -4.71 -8.85 -1.19
CA ARG A 20 -4.66 -8.03 -2.40
C ARG A 20 -3.89 -6.74 -2.17
N GLY A 21 -3.15 -6.30 -3.19
CA GLY A 21 -2.64 -4.93 -3.27
C GLY A 21 -3.60 -4.03 -4.05
N ARG A 22 -3.83 -2.81 -3.58
CA ARG A 22 -4.44 -1.75 -4.38
C ARG A 22 -3.52 -0.54 -4.45
N ILE A 23 -3.52 0.13 -5.59
CA ILE A 23 -2.89 1.43 -5.72
C ILE A 23 -3.76 2.44 -4.98
N VAL A 24 -3.13 3.28 -4.14
CA VAL A 24 -3.78 4.47 -3.58
C VAL A 24 -3.71 5.55 -4.65
N ASN A 25 -4.85 6.10 -5.03
CA ASN A 25 -4.94 7.17 -6.01
C ASN A 25 -4.82 8.51 -5.28
N ASP A 26 -3.73 9.24 -5.48
CA ASP A 26 -3.45 10.50 -4.79
C ASP A 26 -4.40 11.64 -5.21
N ASP A 27 -4.93 11.61 -6.42
CA ASP A 27 -5.95 12.55 -6.89
C ASP A 27 -7.30 12.35 -6.16
N GLU A 28 -7.64 11.11 -5.82
CA GLU A 28 -8.91 10.75 -5.18
C GLU A 28 -8.81 10.62 -3.64
N GLU A 29 -7.62 10.24 -3.13
CA GLU A 29 -7.34 9.92 -1.73
C GLU A 29 -6.22 10.81 -1.15
N TYR A 30 -6.23 12.11 -1.48
CA TYR A 30 -5.18 13.07 -1.12
C TYR A 30 -4.78 13.02 0.37
N THR A 31 -5.76 12.98 1.29
CA THR A 31 -5.46 12.96 2.73
C THR A 31 -4.64 11.74 3.14
N LEU A 32 -4.96 10.56 2.58
CA LEU A 32 -4.22 9.33 2.85
C LEU A 32 -2.82 9.38 2.23
N ALA A 33 -2.72 9.77 0.96
CA ALA A 33 -1.45 9.86 0.26
C ALA A 33 -0.50 10.86 0.95
N HIS A 34 -1.01 12.03 1.33
CA HIS A 34 -0.24 13.06 2.00
C HIS A 34 0.28 12.60 3.37
N ALA A 35 -0.56 11.94 4.18
CA ALA A 35 -0.14 11.41 5.47
C ALA A 35 0.99 10.38 5.33
N ILE A 36 0.91 9.51 4.32
CA ILE A 36 1.95 8.52 4.03
C ILE A 36 3.24 9.21 3.56
N TRP A 37 3.18 10.18 2.65
CA TRP A 37 4.37 10.89 2.20
C TRP A 37 5.06 11.67 3.30
N THR A 38 4.31 12.32 4.20
CA THR A 38 4.90 12.99 5.37
C THR A 38 5.67 12.01 6.23
N LEU A 39 5.11 10.83 6.52
CA LEU A 39 5.80 9.79 7.29
C LEU A 39 7.07 9.28 6.57
N MET A 40 7.00 9.11 5.25
CA MET A 40 8.14 8.64 4.45
C MET A 40 9.23 9.71 4.32
N ASP A 41 8.86 10.99 4.24
CA ASP A 41 9.80 12.11 4.21
C ASP A 41 10.56 12.20 5.54
N GLU A 42 9.85 12.17 6.66
CA GLU A 42 10.45 12.22 8.00
C GLU A 42 11.45 11.08 8.23
N LYS A 43 11.13 9.86 7.79
CA LYS A 43 11.95 8.68 8.07
C LYS A 43 13.01 8.39 7.02
N TYR A 44 12.72 8.68 5.76
CA TYR A 44 13.53 8.24 4.61
C TYR A 44 13.88 9.37 3.64
N GLN A 45 13.43 10.61 3.89
CA GLN A 45 13.61 11.77 3.00
C GLN A 45 13.06 11.51 1.60
N TRP A 46 11.92 10.81 1.54
CA TRP A 46 11.22 10.47 0.32
C TRP A 46 9.73 10.84 0.41
N SER A 47 9.28 11.75 -0.45
CA SER A 47 7.93 12.34 -0.41
C SER A 47 7.14 12.19 -1.73
N ASN A 48 7.48 11.21 -2.58
CA ASN A 48 6.76 10.96 -3.83
C ASN A 48 6.70 9.47 -4.18
N GLY A 49 6.06 9.11 -5.29
CA GLY A 49 6.05 7.75 -5.83
C GLY A 49 4.75 6.98 -5.59
N LEU A 50 4.74 5.71 -6.01
CA LEU A 50 3.56 4.85 -5.98
C LEU A 50 3.29 4.32 -4.57
N ILE A 51 2.09 4.59 -4.06
CA ILE A 51 1.61 3.99 -2.81
C ILE A 51 0.76 2.78 -3.13
N VAL A 52 1.10 1.64 -2.53
CA VAL A 52 0.32 0.39 -2.62
C VAL A 52 -0.14 0.01 -1.22
N GLU A 53 -1.45 -0.03 -1.01
CA GLU A 53 -2.06 -0.57 0.21
C GLU A 53 -2.20 -2.08 0.09
N LEU A 54 -1.71 -2.82 1.11
CA LEU A 54 -1.84 -4.26 1.21
C LEU A 54 -3.06 -4.59 2.09
N CYS A 55 -4.09 -5.16 1.49
CA CYS A 55 -5.31 -5.59 2.16
C CYS A 55 -5.23 -7.10 2.41
N PRO A 56 -4.99 -7.58 3.65
CA PRO A 56 -5.01 -9.01 3.96
C PRO A 56 -6.39 -9.60 3.67
N ASP A 57 -6.41 -10.85 3.20
CA ASP A 57 -7.65 -11.62 3.15
C ASP A 57 -8.18 -11.72 4.59
N GLN A 58 -9.49 -11.52 4.78
CA GLN A 58 -10.10 -11.69 6.10
C GLN A 58 -9.90 -13.13 6.55
N SER A 59 -9.14 -13.32 7.64
CA SER A 59 -9.12 -14.59 8.36
C SER A 59 -10.48 -14.75 9.03
N ASN A 60 -11.28 -15.69 8.52
CA ASN A 60 -12.54 -16.11 9.16
C ASN A 60 -12.27 -16.80 10.50
#